data_AF-F2G4K0-F1
#
_entry.id   AF-F2G4K0-F1
#
_cell.length_a   1.000
_cell.length_b   1.000
_cell.length_c   1.000
_cell.angle_alpha   90.00
_cell.angle_beta   90.00
_cell.angle_gamma   90.00
#
_symmetry.space_group_name_H-M   'P 1'
#
loop_
_entity.id
_entity.type
_entity.pdbx_description
1 polymer ?
#
loop_
_entity_poly.entity_id
_entity_poly.type
_entity_poly.pdbx_seq_one_letter_code
_entity_poly.pdbx_strand_id
1 'polypeptide(L)'
;MRQTLDNAAAKLNCRLPIAECITQVSNTEPDHESVDSRLYPEDRADTYQVHQETIPSGTEAILLIDDVLTTGSHYKGAEIAIKRLYPQMRVQGLFVARRVHENPFEEIDLSDFF
;
A
#
# COMPACT_ATOMS: atom_id res chain seq x y z
N MET A 1 -12.87 -0.56 8.05
CA MET A 1 -11.54 -0.49 8.68
C MET A 1 -11.47 0.51 9.84
N ARG A 2 -11.91 1.77 9.65
CA ARG A 2 -11.84 2.84 10.66
C ARG A 2 -12.29 2.46 12.09
N GLN A 3 -13.51 1.94 12.25
CA GLN A 3 -14.04 1.53 13.57
C GLN A 3 -13.16 0.49 14.28
N THR A 4 -12.56 -0.44 13.53
CA THR A 4 -11.65 -1.46 14.08
C THR A 4 -10.39 -0.82 14.63
N LEU A 5 -9.84 0.18 13.94
CA LEU A 5 -8.65 0.91 14.37
C LEU A 5 -8.94 1.80 15.58
N ASP A 6 -10.09 2.48 15.60
CA ASP A 6 -10.51 3.27 16.76
C ASP A 6 -10.67 2.37 18.01
N ASN A 7 -11.27 1.20 17.85
CA ASN A 7 -11.38 0.20 18.92
C ASN A 7 -10.01 -0.32 19.38
N ALA A 8 -9.07 -0.53 18.46
CA ALA A 8 -7.71 -0.96 18.78
C ALA A 8 -6.97 0.11 19.57
N ALA A 9 -7.04 1.38 19.15
CA ALA A 9 -6.44 2.51 19.85
C ALA A 9 -7.00 2.65 21.27
N ALA A 10 -8.32 2.51 21.44
CA ALA A 10 -8.97 2.53 22.75
C ALA A 10 -8.49 1.39 23.66
N LYS A 11 -8.40 0.16 23.14
CA LYS A 11 -7.90 -1.00 23.89
C LYS A 11 -6.44 -0.86 24.30
N LEU A 12 -5.61 -0.24 23.44
CA LEU A 12 -4.20 0.01 23.70
C LEU A 12 -3.96 1.24 24.59
N ASN A 13 -5.02 1.95 24.97
CA ASN A 13 -4.96 3.21 25.72
C ASN A 13 -3.97 4.22 25.12
N CYS A 14 -3.93 4.29 23.78
CA CYS A 14 -3.03 5.18 23.05
C CYS A 14 -3.83 6.07 22.09
N ARG A 15 -3.32 7.28 21.86
CA ARG A 15 -3.88 8.19 20.87
C ARG A 15 -3.17 7.95 19.54
N LEU A 16 -3.84 7.30 18.62
CA LEU A 16 -3.37 7.11 17.24
C LEU A 16 -4.19 8.02 16.33
N PRO A 17 -3.60 9.08 15.76
CA PRO A 17 -4.25 9.86 14.72
C PRO A 17 -4.53 8.96 13.52
N ILE A 18 -5.81 8.69 13.25
CA ILE A 18 -6.26 7.89 12.11
C ILE A 18 -6.93 8.84 11.12
N ALA A 19 -6.40 8.88 9.90
CA ALA A 19 -6.87 9.76 8.84
C ALA A 19 -6.69 9.11 7.46
N GLU A 20 -7.53 9.54 6.52
CA GLU A 20 -7.38 9.26 5.09
C GLU A 20 -6.30 10.21 4.54
N CYS A 21 -5.02 9.84 4.67
CA CYS A 21 -3.90 10.72 4.34
C CYS A 21 -3.49 10.68 2.86
N ILE A 22 -4.05 9.77 2.08
CA ILE A 22 -3.76 9.62 0.64
C ILE A 22 -5.07 9.37 -0.11
N THR A 23 -5.24 10.03 -1.25
CA THR A 23 -6.30 9.72 -2.22
C THR A 23 -5.70 9.49 -3.60
N GLN A 24 -6.34 8.63 -4.40
CA GLN A 24 -6.01 8.49 -5.82
C GLN A 24 -6.83 9.52 -6.61
N VAL A 25 -6.15 10.38 -7.38
CA VAL A 25 -6.78 11.52 -8.05
C VAL A 25 -6.99 11.33 -9.55
N SER A 26 -6.52 10.21 -10.12
CA SER A 26 -6.79 9.83 -11.50
C SER A 26 -7.32 8.39 -11.60
N ASN A 27 -8.26 8.19 -12.52
CA ASN A 27 -8.74 6.86 -12.85
C ASN A 27 -7.62 6.10 -13.57
N THR A 28 -7.42 4.85 -13.17
CA THR A 28 -6.48 3.93 -13.82
C THR A 28 -7.30 2.82 -14.46
N GLU A 29 -6.99 2.47 -15.72
CA GLU A 29 -7.59 1.30 -16.38
C GLU A 29 -7.33 0.02 -15.55
N PRO A 30 -8.26 -0.94 -15.50
CA PRO A 30 -8.05 -2.18 -14.76
C PRO A 30 -6.84 -2.97 -15.28
N ASP A 31 -5.91 -3.31 -14.38
CA ASP A 31 -4.64 -4.02 -14.67
C ASP A 31 -4.79 -5.42 -15.33
N HIS A 32 -6.02 -5.87 -15.64
CA HIS A 32 -6.35 -7.19 -16.15
C HIS A 32 -6.55 -7.23 -17.67
N GLU A 33 -6.78 -6.07 -18.32
CA GLU A 33 -7.11 -6.00 -19.75
C GLU A 33 -5.93 -5.64 -20.64
N SER A 34 -4.77 -5.28 -20.08
CA SER A 34 -3.58 -5.12 -20.89
C SER A 34 -2.31 -5.51 -20.14
N VAL A 35 -1.46 -6.29 -20.82
CA VAL A 35 -0.11 -6.63 -20.37
C VAL A 35 0.79 -5.37 -20.32
N ASP A 36 0.33 -4.27 -20.93
CA ASP A 36 1.06 -3.02 -21.17
C ASP A 36 0.64 -1.86 -20.23
N SER A 37 -0.45 -1.98 -19.46
CA SER A 37 -0.98 -0.91 -18.58
C SER A 37 -0.69 -1.09 -17.09
N ARG A 38 0.10 -2.10 -16.70
CA ARG A 38 0.48 -2.27 -15.30
C ARG A 38 1.32 -1.08 -14.87
N LEU A 39 0.76 -0.24 -14.00
CA LEU A 39 1.50 0.88 -13.44
C LEU A 39 2.57 0.36 -12.48
N TYR A 40 3.81 0.78 -12.74
CA TYR A 40 4.88 0.58 -11.78
C TYR A 40 4.61 1.44 -10.53
N PRO A 41 5.20 1.10 -9.37
CA PRO A 41 4.98 1.86 -8.14
C PRO A 41 5.26 3.36 -8.28
N GLU A 42 6.25 3.74 -9.07
CA GLU A 42 6.59 5.13 -9.38
C GLU A 42 5.49 5.85 -10.16
N ASP A 43 4.98 5.26 -11.24
CA ASP A 43 3.88 5.83 -12.04
C ASP A 43 2.62 5.95 -11.19
N ARG A 44 2.40 4.95 -10.33
CA ARG A 44 1.28 4.95 -9.41
C ARG A 44 1.41 6.05 -8.35
N ALA A 45 2.61 6.32 -7.85
CA ALA A 45 2.85 7.41 -6.92
C ALA A 45 2.46 8.77 -7.51
N ASP A 46 2.55 8.94 -8.82
CA ASP A 46 2.14 10.17 -9.52
C ASP A 46 0.62 10.35 -9.54
N THR A 47 -0.15 9.28 -9.32
CA THR A 47 -1.62 9.32 -9.22
C THR A 47 -2.12 9.58 -7.80
N TYR A 48 -1.22 9.62 -6.81
CA TYR A 48 -1.56 9.79 -5.40
C TYR A 48 -1.36 11.22 -4.92
N GLN A 49 -2.41 11.76 -4.30
CA GLN A 49 -2.36 13.01 -3.56
C GLN A 49 -2.23 12.73 -2.07
N VAL A 50 -1.17 13.24 -1.45
CA VAL A 50 -0.96 13.18 0.00
C VAL A 50 -1.56 14.41 0.66
N HIS A 51 -2.46 14.20 1.61
CA HIS A 51 -3.15 15.22 2.39
C HIS A 51 -2.29 15.62 3.61
N GLN A 52 -1.32 16.51 3.41
CA GLN A 52 -0.37 16.94 4.45
C GLN A 52 -1.04 17.51 5.70
N GLU A 53 -2.21 18.13 5.56
CA GLU A 53 -3.04 18.65 6.65
C GLU A 53 -3.53 17.57 7.63
N THR A 54 -3.54 16.31 7.20
CA THR A 54 -3.94 15.17 8.02
C THR A 54 -2.78 14.58 8.82
N ILE A 55 -1.54 15.01 8.54
CA ILE A 55 -0.32 14.50 9.15
C ILE A 55 0.11 15.49 10.25
N PRO A 56 0.01 15.12 11.54
CA PRO A 56 0.41 15.99 12.63
C PRO A 56 1.89 16.39 12.54
N SER A 57 2.20 17.62 12.96
CA SER A 57 3.59 18.09 13.06
C SER A 57 4.41 17.19 14.00
N GLY A 58 5.66 16.91 13.62
CA GLY A 58 6.55 16.02 14.36
C GLY A 58 6.29 14.52 14.17
N THR A 59 5.41 14.13 13.23
CA THR A 59 5.23 12.72 12.88
C THR A 59 6.52 12.16 12.27
N GLU A 60 7.06 11.09 12.87
CA GLU A 60 8.27 10.41 12.40
C GLU A 60 7.98 9.12 11.63
N ALA A 61 6.76 8.60 11.77
CA ALA A 61 6.33 7.35 11.16
C ALA A 61 4.85 7.37 10.79
N ILE A 62 4.53 6.77 9.65
CA ILE A 62 3.18 6.54 9.15
C ILE A 62 2.99 5.03 8.96
N LEU A 63 1.88 4.51 9.47
CA LEU A 63 1.41 3.15 9.23
C LEU A 63 0.28 3.20 8.20
N LEU A 64 0.53 2.69 6.99
CA LEU A 64 -0.47 2.50 5.96
C LEU A 64 -1.22 1.19 6.23
N ILE A 65 -2.54 1.23 6.15
CA ILE A 65 -3.40 0.09 6.50
C ILE A 65 -4.30 -0.21 5.31
N ASP A 66 -4.30 -1.45 4.87
CA ASP A 66 -5.15 -1.94 3.78
C ASP A 66 -5.66 -3.35 4.09
N ASP A 67 -6.72 -3.80 3.44
CA ASP A 67 -7.32 -5.10 3.71
C ASP A 67 -6.46 -6.25 3.18
N VAL A 68 -6.00 -6.16 1.93
CA VAL A 68 -5.33 -7.24 1.20
C VAL A 68 -4.05 -6.72 0.52
N LEU A 69 -2.92 -7.32 0.87
CA LEU A 69 -1.69 -7.17 0.10
C LEU A 69 -1.69 -8.10 -1.11
N THR A 70 -1.77 -7.54 -2.32
CA THR A 70 -1.65 -8.32 -3.56
C THR A 70 -0.18 -8.40 -4.01
N THR A 71 0.24 -7.53 -4.94
CA THR A 71 1.64 -7.39 -5.37
C THR A 71 2.42 -6.38 -4.51
N GLY A 72 1.70 -5.56 -3.74
CA GLY A 72 2.27 -4.45 -2.98
C GLY A 72 2.54 -3.17 -3.79
N SER A 73 2.18 -3.12 -5.08
CA SER A 73 2.36 -1.92 -5.91
C SER A 73 1.64 -0.70 -5.32
N HIS A 74 0.40 -0.85 -4.82
CA HIS A 74 -0.33 0.21 -4.10
C HIS A 74 0.47 0.76 -2.91
N TYR A 75 0.89 -0.12 -2.01
CA TYR A 75 1.69 0.25 -0.84
C TYR A 75 2.97 0.98 -1.24
N LYS A 76 3.68 0.49 -2.26
CA LYS A 76 4.92 1.11 -2.73
C LYS A 76 4.68 2.47 -3.39
N GLY A 77 3.63 2.62 -4.19
CA GLY A 77 3.26 3.93 -4.73
C GLY A 77 2.92 4.94 -3.62
N ALA A 78 2.17 4.51 -2.60
CA ALA A 78 1.85 5.34 -1.44
C ALA A 78 3.08 5.72 -0.61
N GLU A 79 3.98 4.75 -0.37
CA GLU A 79 5.25 4.99 0.30
C GLU A 79 6.11 6.01 -0.47
N ILE A 80 6.21 5.87 -1.79
CA ILE A 80 6.96 6.80 -2.65
C ILE A 80 6.33 8.19 -2.58
N ALA A 81 5.01 8.31 -2.72
CA ALA A 81 4.30 9.59 -2.65
C ALA A 81 4.54 10.32 -1.31
N ILE A 82 4.46 9.60 -0.19
CA ILE A 82 4.78 10.16 1.14
C ILE A 82 6.25 10.58 1.20
N LYS A 83 7.19 9.72 0.78
CA LYS A 83 8.63 9.98 0.91
C LYS A 83 9.12 11.10 0.01
N ARG A 84 8.45 11.37 -1.11
CA ARG A 84 8.73 12.55 -1.95
C ARG A 84 8.51 13.86 -1.17
N LEU A 85 7.53 13.89 -0.27
CA LEU A 85 7.24 15.06 0.59
C LEU A 85 8.02 15.02 1.92
N TYR A 86 8.20 13.82 2.48
CA TYR A 86 8.87 13.59 3.75
C TYR A 86 9.96 12.51 3.62
N PRO A 87 11.16 12.86 3.12
CA PRO A 87 12.20 11.87 2.79
C PRO A 87 12.66 10.98 3.95
N GLN A 88 12.57 11.49 5.18
CA GLN A 88 12.99 10.79 6.40
C GLN A 88 11.83 10.05 7.09
N MET A 89 10.60 10.16 6.58
CA MET A 89 9.43 9.52 7.19
C MET A 89 9.54 8.00 7.09
N ARG A 90 9.39 7.32 8.21
CA ARG A 90 9.27 5.85 8.21
C ARG A 90 7.87 5.46 7.76
N VAL A 91 7.75 4.74 6.66
CA VAL A 91 6.46 4.26 6.15
C VAL A 91 6.40 2.75 6.26
N GLN A 92 5.42 2.24 6.98
CA GLN A 92 5.21 0.80 7.20
C GLN A 92 3.80 0.41 6.72
N GLY A 93 3.62 -0.83 6.28
CA GLY A 93 2.33 -1.36 5.86
C GLY A 93 1.81 -2.42 6.83
N LEU A 94 0.53 -2.36 7.17
CA LEU A 94 -0.20 -3.39 7.91
C LEU A 94 -1.37 -3.89 7.05
N PHE A 95 -1.35 -5.18 6.72
CA PHE A 95 -2.32 -5.82 5.84
C PHE A 95 -2.98 -6.98 6.57
N VAL A 96 -4.32 -7.07 6.49
CA VAL A 96 -5.07 -8.14 7.17
C VAL A 96 -4.91 -9.46 6.44
N ALA A 97 -4.83 -9.42 5.12
CA ALA A 97 -4.66 -10.58 4.25
C ALA A 97 -3.57 -10.36 3.21
N ARG A 98 -3.17 -11.44 2.53
CA ARG A 98 -2.29 -11.41 1.36
C ARG A 98 -2.81 -12.34 0.28
N ARG A 99 -2.56 -12.01 -0.99
CA ARG A 99 -2.78 -12.92 -2.11
C ARG A 99 -1.68 -13.99 -2.13
N VAL A 100 -2.06 -15.26 -2.24
CA VAL A 100 -1.15 -16.35 -2.58
C VAL A 100 -1.14 -16.48 -4.11
N HIS A 101 0.04 -16.45 -4.70
CA HIS A 101 0.21 -16.72 -6.13
C HIS A 101 0.49 -18.21 -6.28
N GLU A 102 -0.16 -18.85 -7.25
CA GLU A 102 0.17 -20.23 -7.64
C GLU A 102 1.61 -20.27 -8.13
N ASN A 103 2.31 -21.38 -7.82
CA ASN A 103 3.69 -21.52 -8.27
C ASN A 103 3.67 -21.76 -9.79
N PRO A 104 4.22 -20.85 -10.60
CA PRO A 104 4.18 -20.99 -12.06
C PRO A 104 5.01 -22.18 -12.57
N PHE A 105 5.79 -22.82 -11.69
CA PHE A 105 6.62 -23.97 -11.99
C PHE A 105 6.10 -25.27 -11.37
N GLU A 106 4.91 -25.28 -10.78
CA GLU A 106 4.36 -26.45 -10.09
C GLU A 106 4.12 -27.64 -11.04
N GLU A 107 3.80 -27.36 -12.30
CA GLU A 107 3.57 -28.37 -13.34
C GLU A 107 4.80 -28.66 -14.20
N ILE A 108 5.96 -28.03 -13.95
CA ILE A 108 7.17 -28.31 -14.73
C ILE A 108 7.83 -29.57 -14.22
N ASP A 109 7.78 -30.63 -15.03
CA ASP A 109 8.60 -31.83 -14.80
C ASP A 109 10.04 -31.58 -15.28
N LEU A 110 10.99 -31.59 -14.34
CA LEU A 110 12.40 -31.45 -14.66
C LEU A 110 12.95 -32.66 -15.44
N SER A 111 12.24 -33.78 -15.48
CA SER A 111 12.60 -34.93 -16.31
C SER A 111 12.46 -34.66 -17.81
N ASP A 112 11.73 -33.61 -18.22
CA ASP A 112 11.68 -33.17 -19.61
C ASP A 112 12.97 -32.45 -20.07
N PHE A 113 13.89 -32.13 -19.14
CA PHE A 113 15.12 -31.37 -19.41
C PHE A 113 16.43 -32.18 -19.30
N PHE A 114 16.39 -33.45 -18.88
CA PHE A 114 17.55 -34.34 -18.69
C PHE A 114 17.38 -35.67 -19.42
#